data_AF-A0AAN6GI36-F1
#
_entry.id   AF-A0AAN6GI36-F1
#
_cell.length_a   1.000
_cell.length_b   1.000
_cell.length_c   1.000
_cell.angle_alpha   90.00
_cell.angle_beta   90.00
_cell.angle_gamma   90.00
#
_symmetry.space_group_name_H-M   'P 1'
#
loop_
_entity.id
_entity.type
_entity.pdbx_description
1 polymer ?
#
loop_
_entity_poly.entity_id
_entity_poly.type
_entity_poly.pdbx_seq_one_letter_code
_entity_poly.pdbx_strand_id
1 'polypeptide(L)'
;SRSGTCSLLKEHAIDSSSTHALDAAFGKPSLLLGYSAWELSQPPPPLDSDQVGSRIIAANKHFLAVVPYWAIWPYEVLLLPSHRQIASLAEMTASEQDALAQILGHLTKGLDNIFQCSFPYSMGIHQRPVPLAPAPSGGV
;
A
#
# COMPACT_ATOMS: atom_id res chain seq x y z
N SER A 1 -22.40 -0.36 13.31
CA SER A 1 -21.34 0.63 13.67
C SER A 1 -20.31 0.86 12.53
N ARG A 2 -20.68 0.75 11.24
CA ARG A 2 -19.73 0.88 10.10
C ARG A 2 -19.58 2.31 9.55
N SER A 3 -20.34 3.28 10.09
CA SER A 3 -20.50 4.62 9.51
C SER A 3 -19.38 5.60 9.88
N GLY A 4 -18.69 5.40 11.01
CA GLY A 4 -17.72 6.36 11.53
C GLY A 4 -16.42 6.43 10.71
N THR A 5 -15.83 5.28 10.37
CA THR A 5 -14.53 5.21 9.68
C THR A 5 -14.58 5.63 8.21
N CYS A 6 -15.72 5.46 7.53
CA CYS A 6 -15.91 5.94 6.15
C CYS A 6 -16.02 7.48 6.08
N SER A 7 -16.60 8.11 7.11
CA SER A 7 -16.63 9.57 7.22
C SER A 7 -15.22 10.13 7.43
N LEU A 8 -14.41 9.48 8.27
CA LEU A 8 -13.03 9.90 8.55
C LEU A 8 -12.12 9.84 7.32
N LEU A 9 -12.25 8.82 6.47
CA LEU A 9 -11.51 8.76 5.19
C LEU A 9 -11.98 9.83 4.20
N LYS A 10 -13.28 10.12 4.13
CA LYS A 10 -13.82 11.21 3.29
C LYS A 10 -13.35 12.59 3.75
N GLU A 11 -13.37 12.84 5.06
CA GLU A 11 -12.90 14.10 5.66
C GLU A 11 -11.40 14.30 5.41
N HIS A 12 -10.59 13.25 5.55
CA HIS A 12 -9.15 13.29 5.28
C HIS A 12 -8.81 13.45 3.78
N ALA A 13 -9.67 12.97 2.87
CA ALA A 13 -9.49 13.18 1.43
C ALA A 13 -9.81 14.62 0.99
N ILE A 14 -10.60 15.35 1.78
CA ILE A 14 -10.96 16.76 1.52
C ILE A 14 -9.92 17.71 2.13
N ASP A 15 -9.23 17.29 3.19
CA ASP A 15 -8.18 18.07 3.83
C ASP A 15 -6.91 18.13 2.96
N SER A 16 -6.78 19.23 2.21
CA SER A 16 -5.71 19.50 1.24
C SER A 16 -4.36 19.86 1.90
N SER A 17 -4.28 19.77 3.22
CA SER A 17 -3.16 20.19 4.06
C SER A 17 -1.98 19.20 4.08
N SER A 18 -2.14 18.00 3.53
CA SER A 18 -1.16 16.91 3.65
C SER A 18 -0.04 17.01 2.61
N THR A 19 0.92 17.90 2.88
CA THR A 19 2.20 18.03 2.14
C THR A 19 3.02 16.73 2.10
N HIS A 20 2.68 15.74 2.93
CA HIS A 20 3.37 14.45 3.06
C HIS A 20 3.05 13.41 1.98
N ALA A 21 2.06 13.65 1.11
CA ALA A 21 1.63 12.70 0.07
C ALA A 21 1.93 13.21 -1.36
N LEU A 22 2.87 14.14 -1.51
CA LEU A 22 3.29 14.62 -2.81
C LEU A 22 4.19 13.59 -3.47
N ASP A 23 3.78 13.14 -4.66
CA ASP A 23 4.66 12.39 -5.53
C ASP A 23 5.87 13.26 -5.92
N ALA A 24 7.07 12.83 -5.53
CA ALA A 24 8.31 13.53 -5.89
C ALA A 24 8.51 13.63 -7.42
N ALA A 25 7.88 12.74 -8.21
CA ALA A 25 7.99 12.72 -9.67
C ALA A 25 7.02 13.69 -10.37
N PHE A 26 5.77 13.81 -9.88
CA PHE A 26 4.73 14.61 -10.54
C PHE A 26 4.23 15.81 -9.74
N GLY A 27 4.66 15.99 -8.49
CA GLY A 27 4.23 17.08 -7.60
C GLY A 27 2.74 17.03 -7.26
N LYS A 28 2.08 15.89 -7.47
CA LYS A 28 0.64 15.70 -7.28
C LYS A 28 0.38 14.84 -6.04
N PRO A 29 -0.74 15.08 -5.32
CA PRO A 29 -1.14 14.21 -4.24
C PRO A 29 -1.46 12.80 -4.77
N SER A 30 -0.93 11.78 -4.11
CA SER A 30 -1.19 10.38 -4.44
C SER A 30 -2.13 9.76 -3.42
N LEU A 31 -3.28 9.29 -3.89
CA LEU A 31 -4.32 8.72 -3.03
C LEU A 31 -3.80 7.52 -2.22
N LEU A 32 -3.01 6.64 -2.85
CA LEU A 32 -2.47 5.46 -2.17
C LEU A 32 -1.39 5.81 -1.13
N LEU A 33 -0.57 6.84 -1.37
CA LEU A 33 0.38 7.31 -0.36
C LEU A 33 -0.32 8.03 0.80
N GLY A 34 -1.36 8.81 0.51
CA GLY A 34 -2.20 9.39 1.56
C GLY A 34 -2.87 8.31 2.41
N TYR A 35 -3.33 7.24 1.77
CA TYR A 35 -3.90 6.08 2.46
C TYR A 35 -2.88 5.35 3.33
N SER A 36 -1.65 5.08 2.86
CA SER A 36 -0.61 4.48 3.72
C SER A 36 -0.27 5.35 4.92
N ALA A 37 -0.12 6.66 4.70
CA ALA A 37 0.19 7.59 5.77
C ALA A 37 -0.92 7.62 6.83
N TRP A 38 -2.18 7.61 6.39
CA TRP A 38 -3.34 7.57 7.27
C TRP A 38 -3.40 6.27 8.08
N GLU A 39 -3.25 5.10 7.45
CA GLU A 39 -3.23 3.81 8.16
C GLU A 39 -2.10 3.75 9.20
N LEU A 40 -0.91 4.29 8.88
CA LEU A 40 0.22 4.36 9.82
C LEU A 40 -0.01 5.35 10.99
N SER A 41 -0.84 6.37 10.81
CA SER A 41 -1.14 7.37 11.85
C SER A 41 -2.22 6.94 12.83
N GLN A 42 -2.94 5.85 12.58
CA GLN A 42 -4.05 5.43 13.43
C GLN A 42 -3.55 4.85 14.76
N PRO A 43 -4.06 5.34 15.90
CA PRO A 43 -3.74 4.74 17.19
C PRO A 43 -4.32 3.32 17.27
N PRO A 44 -3.65 2.40 17.99
CA PRO A 44 -4.22 1.08 18.25
C PRO A 44 -5.53 1.23 19.05
N PRO A 45 -6.57 0.43 18.73
CA PRO A 45 -7.83 0.54 19.45
C PRO A 45 -7.66 0.14 20.93
N PRO A 46 -8.46 0.72 21.84
CA PRO A 46 -8.47 0.33 23.24
C PRO A 46 -8.74 -1.16 23.42
N LEU A 47 -8.09 -1.77 24.43
CA LEU A 47 -8.13 -3.22 24.71
C LEU A 47 -9.56 -3.77 24.93
N ASP A 48 -10.50 -2.90 25.31
CA ASP A 48 -11.88 -3.25 25.67
C ASP A 48 -12.90 -2.89 24.58
N SER A 49 -12.44 -2.52 23.37
CA SER A 49 -13.31 -2.10 22.28
C SER A 49 -13.52 -3.22 21.26
N ASP A 50 -14.77 -3.48 20.87
CA ASP A 50 -15.14 -4.29 19.68
C ASP A 50 -14.75 -3.60 18.36
N GLN A 51 -13.84 -2.61 18.42
CA GLN A 51 -13.34 -1.93 17.23
C GLN A 51 -12.35 -2.85 16.51
N VAL A 52 -12.51 -2.91 15.19
CA VAL A 52 -11.58 -3.62 14.32
C VAL A 52 -10.18 -3.05 14.59
N GLY A 53 -9.27 -3.94 15.01
CA GLY A 53 -7.84 -3.70 15.19
C GLY A 53 -7.19 -2.94 14.04
N SER A 54 -5.93 -2.53 14.22
CA SER A 54 -5.12 -2.03 13.11
C SER A 54 -5.20 -3.01 11.93
N ARG A 55 -5.51 -2.51 10.74
CA ARG A 55 -5.59 -3.31 9.49
C ARG A 55 -4.21 -3.62 8.91
N ILE A 56 -3.16 -3.17 9.60
CA ILE A 56 -1.77 -3.38 9.21
C ILE A 56 -1.37 -4.82 9.56
N ILE A 57 -0.97 -5.58 8.53
CA ILE A 57 -0.47 -6.94 8.69
C ILE A 57 1.03 -6.89 8.96
N ALA A 58 1.76 -6.10 8.16
CA ALA A 58 3.19 -5.92 8.29
C ALA A 58 3.60 -4.55 7.74
N ALA A 59 4.65 -3.97 8.29
CA ALA A 59 5.27 -2.75 7.77
C ALA A 59 6.78 -2.86 7.87
N ASN A 60 7.49 -2.26 6.92
CA ASN A 60 8.92 -2.06 6.98
C ASN A 60 9.27 -0.62 6.59
N LYS A 61 10.57 -0.33 6.41
CA LYS A 61 11.04 1.02 6.10
C LYS A 61 10.45 1.63 4.82
N HIS A 62 10.07 0.80 3.84
CA HIS A 62 9.68 1.26 2.50
C HIS A 62 8.26 0.85 2.08
N PHE A 63 7.71 -0.21 2.69
CA PHE A 63 6.45 -0.82 2.30
C PHE A 63 5.54 -1.07 3.51
N LEU A 64 4.25 -1.03 3.22
CA LEU A 64 3.15 -1.29 4.12
C LEU A 64 2.24 -2.36 3.51
N ALA A 65 1.95 -3.40 4.27
CA ALA A 65 0.99 -4.43 3.92
C ALA A 65 -0.24 -4.30 4.82
N VAL A 66 -1.40 -4.09 4.21
CA VAL A 66 -2.66 -3.84 4.92
C VAL A 66 -3.79 -4.65 4.30
N VAL A 67 -4.81 -4.95 5.11
CA VAL A 67 -6.12 -5.31 4.58
C VAL A 67 -6.81 -4.02 4.15
N PRO A 68 -7.08 -3.81 2.84
CA PRO A 68 -7.68 -2.57 2.39
C PRO A 68 -9.09 -2.41 2.96
N TYR A 69 -9.51 -1.17 3.20
CA TYR A 69 -10.86 -0.88 3.70
C TYR A 69 -11.98 -1.43 2.78
N TRP A 70 -11.71 -1.48 1.48
CA TRP A 70 -12.61 -1.98 0.44
C TRP A 70 -12.37 -3.45 0.09
N ALA A 71 -11.70 -4.22 0.96
CA ALA A 71 -11.47 -5.65 0.74
C ALA A 71 -12.78 -6.39 0.48
N ILE A 72 -12.78 -7.23 -0.56
CA ILE A 72 -13.89 -8.12 -0.93
C ILE A 72 -13.55 -9.56 -0.53
N TRP A 73 -12.28 -9.93 -0.61
CA TRP A 73 -11.83 -11.28 -0.28
C TRP A 73 -11.50 -11.44 1.22
N PRO A 74 -11.70 -12.63 1.82
CA PRO A 74 -11.48 -12.86 3.24
C PRO A 74 -10.05 -12.57 3.73
N TYR A 75 -9.06 -12.78 2.86
CA TYR A 75 -7.63 -12.58 3.14
C TYR A 75 -7.00 -11.67 2.08
N GLU A 76 -7.70 -10.60 1.71
CA GLU A 76 -7.17 -9.60 0.78
C GLU A 76 -6.03 -8.81 1.43
N VAL A 77 -4.89 -8.74 0.74
CA VAL A 77 -3.73 -7.97 1.16
C VAL A 77 -3.37 -6.98 0.07
N LEU A 78 -3.30 -5.71 0.45
CA LEU A 78 -2.75 -4.65 -0.38
C LEU A 78 -1.36 -4.29 0.14
N LEU A 79 -0.35 -4.52 -0.70
CA LEU A 79 1.03 -4.11 -0.45
C LEU A 79 1.31 -2.82 -1.21
N LEU A 80 1.66 -1.74 -0.49
CA LEU A 80 1.93 -0.44 -1.09
C LEU A 80 3.19 0.22 -0.48
N PRO A 81 3.84 1.14 -1.22
CA PRO A 81 4.91 1.96 -0.67
C PRO A 81 4.41 2.86 0.47
N SER A 82 5.19 3.04 1.54
CA SER A 82 4.76 3.80 2.72
C SER A 82 5.05 5.30 2.63
N HIS A 83 6.15 5.68 1.97
CA HIS A 83 6.65 7.07 1.98
C HIS A 83 6.95 7.64 0.59
N ARG A 84 7.46 6.82 -0.33
CA ARG A 84 7.87 7.25 -1.67
C ARG A 84 6.96 6.62 -2.71
N GLN A 85 6.49 7.43 -3.66
CA GLN A 85 5.77 6.88 -4.81
C GLN A 85 6.75 6.15 -5.72
N ILE A 86 6.40 4.92 -6.08
CA ILE A 86 7.14 4.10 -7.02
C ILE A 86 6.20 3.83 -8.20
N ALA A 87 6.43 4.49 -9.32
CA ALA A 87 5.53 4.38 -10.48
C ALA A 87 5.72 3.07 -11.25
N SER A 88 6.94 2.53 -11.25
CA SER A 88 7.28 1.25 -11.85
C SER A 88 8.33 0.51 -11.03
N LEU A 89 8.30 -0.82 -11.11
CA LEU A 89 9.30 -1.67 -10.43
C LEU A 89 10.74 -1.34 -10.88
N ALA A 90 10.93 -0.87 -12.12
CA ALA A 90 12.23 -0.49 -12.65
C ALA A 90 12.84 0.75 -11.97
N GLU A 91 12.02 1.55 -11.29
CA GLU A 91 12.44 2.80 -10.62
C GLU A 91 12.81 2.58 -9.14
N MET A 92 12.82 1.31 -8.68
CA MET A 92 13.16 0.94 -7.31
C MET A 92 14.66 0.96 -7.05
N THR A 93 15.07 1.51 -5.91
CA THR A 93 16.45 1.40 -5.43
C THR A 93 16.73 -0.02 -4.92
N ALA A 94 18.01 -0.38 -4.79
CA ALA A 94 18.39 -1.68 -4.23
C ALA A 94 17.79 -1.93 -2.83
N SER A 95 17.77 -0.90 -1.97
CA SER A 95 17.19 -1.01 -0.63
C SER A 95 15.67 -1.23 -0.66
N GLU A 96 14.97 -0.65 -1.64
CA GLU A 96 13.53 -0.87 -1.84
C GLU A 96 13.27 -2.28 -2.36
N GLN A 97 14.08 -2.79 -3.28
CA GLN A 97 13.96 -4.16 -3.77
C GLN A 97 14.15 -5.19 -2.64
N ASP A 98 15.16 -4.99 -1.79
CA ASP A 98 15.39 -5.85 -0.63
C ASP A 98 14.22 -5.78 0.36
N ALA A 99 13.72 -4.57 0.65
CA ALA A 99 12.57 -4.39 1.52
C ALA A 99 11.31 -5.05 0.95
N LEU A 100 11.11 -5.00 -0.37
CA LEU A 100 10.00 -5.67 -1.05
C LEU A 100 10.10 -7.19 -0.91
N ALA A 101 11.29 -7.76 -1.13
CA ALA A 101 11.51 -9.19 -0.99
C ALA A 101 11.25 -9.67 0.45
N GLN A 102 11.71 -8.91 1.45
CA GLN A 102 11.51 -9.21 2.86
C GLN A 102 10.03 -9.24 3.25
N ILE A 103 9.27 -8.21 2.87
CA ILE A 103 7.84 -8.13 3.25
C ILE A 103 6.99 -9.17 2.50
N LEU A 104 7.28 -9.44 1.22
CA LEU A 104 6.62 -10.51 0.47
C LEU A 104 6.88 -11.89 1.10
N GLY A 105 8.11 -12.16 1.51
CA GLY A 105 8.46 -13.38 2.21
C GLY A 105 7.74 -13.52 3.56
N HIS A 106 7.55 -12.41 4.28
CA HIS A 106 6.77 -12.41 5.52
C HIS A 106 5.28 -12.69 5.24
N LEU A 107 4.69 -12.02 4.24
CA LEU A 107 3.27 -12.17 3.90
C LEU A 107 2.93 -13.58 3.44
N THR A 108 3.70 -14.13 2.50
CA THR A 108 3.47 -15.49 1.95
C THR A 108 3.57 -16.56 3.03
N LYS A 109 4.60 -16.49 3.89
CA LYS A 109 4.70 -17.36 5.08
C LYS A 109 3.53 -17.17 6.03
N GLY A 110 3.10 -15.94 6.26
CA GLY A 110 1.95 -15.62 7.08
C GLY A 110 0.68 -16.30 6.56
N LEU A 111 0.42 -16.18 5.25
CA LEU A 111 -0.74 -16.79 4.59
C LEU A 111 -0.72 -18.32 4.68
N ASP A 112 0.42 -18.96 4.40
CA ASP A 112 0.56 -20.42 4.52
C ASP A 112 0.32 -20.90 5.97
N ASN A 113 0.79 -20.13 6.95
CA ASN A 113 0.65 -20.47 8.36
C ASN A 113 -0.80 -20.38 8.87
N ILE A 114 -1.68 -19.62 8.22
CA ILE A 114 -3.11 -19.53 8.62
C ILE A 114 -3.77 -20.91 8.51
N PHE A 115 -3.45 -21.67 7.45
CA PHE A 115 -4.07 -22.97 7.16
C PHE A 115 -3.11 -24.15 7.27
N GLN A 116 -1.84 -23.89 7.63
CA GLN A 116 -0.77 -24.91 7.70
C GLN A 116 -0.64 -25.69 6.38
N CYS A 117 -0.87 -25.02 5.26
CA CYS A 117 -0.80 -25.60 3.92
C CYS A 117 -0.36 -24.53 2.91
N SER A 118 0.03 -24.96 1.70
CA SER A 118 0.33 -24.01 0.62
C SER A 118 -0.99 -23.34 0.19
N PHE A 119 -1.13 -22.06 0.55
CA PHE A 119 -2.38 -21.34 0.31
C PHE A 119 -2.46 -20.92 -1.16
N PRO A 120 -3.55 -21.23 -1.88
CA PRO A 120 -3.73 -20.76 -3.24
C PRO A 120 -4.03 -19.26 -3.23
N TYR A 121 -3.21 -18.45 -3.91
CA TYR A 121 -3.46 -17.03 -4.08
C TYR A 121 -3.16 -16.55 -5.50
N SER A 122 -3.83 -15.46 -5.90
CA SER A 122 -3.48 -14.69 -7.09
C SER A 122 -2.86 -13.37 -6.64
N MET A 123 -1.71 -13.03 -7.20
CA MET A 123 -1.01 -11.77 -6.93
C MET A 123 -0.76 -11.05 -8.24
N GLY A 124 -0.95 -9.73 -8.24
CA GLY A 124 -0.68 -8.87 -9.38
C GLY A 124 0.03 -7.60 -8.93
N ILE A 125 0.77 -7.00 -9.84
CA ILE A 125 1.46 -5.72 -9.60
C ILE A 125 0.76 -4.66 -10.44
N HIS A 126 0.21 -3.65 -9.78
CA HIS A 126 -0.39 -2.49 -10.43
C HIS A 126 0.65 -1.38 -10.51
N GLN A 127 1.34 -1.30 -11.65
CA GLN A 127 2.31 -0.26 -11.94
C GLN A 127 1.82 0.61 -13.11
N ARG A 128 2.47 1.77 -13.29
CA ARG A 128 2.25 2.65 -14.45
C ARG A 128 2.37 1.84 -15.75
N PRO A 129 1.48 2.06 -16.74
CA PRO A 129 1.61 1.43 -18.04
C PRO A 129 3.00 1.65 -18.66
N VAL A 130 3.54 0.59 -19.25
CA VAL A 130 4.82 0.64 -19.96
C VAL A 130 4.63 1.46 -21.24
N PRO A 131 5.45 2.48 -21.51
CA PRO A 131 5.38 3.22 -22.77
C PRO A 131 5.61 2.31 -23.98
N LEU A 132 4.85 2.50 -25.05
CA LEU A 132 5.03 1.80 -26.33
C LEU A 132 6.24 2.41 -27.07
N ALA A 133 7.43 1.84 -26.83
CA ALA A 133 8.72 2.20 -27.44
C ALA A 133 9.18 3.68 -27.25
N PRO A 134 10.50 3.94 -27.11
CA PRO A 134 10.99 5.29 -27.34
C PRO A 134 10.69 5.67 -28.80
N ALA A 135 10.10 6.83 -29.04
CA ALA A 135 10.02 7.37 -30.40
C ALA A 135 11.44 7.32 -31.00
N PRO A 136 11.62 6.83 -32.24
CA PRO A 136 12.94 6.89 -32.86
C PRO A 136 13.41 8.33 -32.77
N SER A 137 14.59 8.53 -32.22
CA SER A 137 15.31 9.80 -32.27
C SER A 137 15.57 10.10 -33.74
N GLY A 138 14.59 10.74 -34.38
CA GLY A 138 14.66 11.17 -35.76
C GLY A 138 15.70 12.25 -35.87
N GLY A 139 16.91 11.85 -36.22
CA GLY A 139 17.83 12.70 -36.94
C GLY A 139 17.29 12.88 -38.36
N VAL A 140 16.87 14.10 -38.67
CA VAL A 140 16.96 14.72 -40.00
C VAL A 140 17.33 16.18 -39.77
#